data_AF-A0A1C4IX65-F1
#
_entry.id   AF-A0A1C4IX65-F1
#
_cell.length_a   1.000
_cell.length_b   1.000
_cell.length_c   1.000
_cell.angle_alpha   90.00
_cell.angle_beta   90.00
_cell.angle_gamma   90.00
#
_symmetry.space_group_name_H-M   'P 1'
#
loop_
_entity.id
_entity.type
_entity.pdbx_description
1 polymer ?
#
loop_
_entity_poly.entity_id
_entity_poly.type
_entity_poly.pdbx_seq_one_letter_code
_entity_poly.pdbx_strand_id
1 'polypeptide(L)'
;MITTARGEEPYDIMVGGDGHASRTRQLLTPGLTPEPAGYLVWRGAIPLSALADHPRELELLRGAWVTLGFPGGHGIFYLIPGAGDRLLAYAIYGRPPASPDADADPGPYVRELAREHFPAAWA
;
A
#
# COMPACT_ATOMS: atom_id res chain seq x y z
N MET A 1 -12.69 32.13 -13.57
CA MET A 1 -11.22 32.27 -13.50
C MET A 1 -10.68 31.20 -12.58
N ILE A 2 -9.63 30.49 -12.99
CA ILE A 2 -8.94 29.48 -12.18
C ILE A 2 -7.53 29.98 -11.90
N THR A 3 -7.17 30.03 -10.62
CA THR A 3 -5.82 30.41 -10.18
C THR A 3 -4.93 29.18 -10.08
N THR A 4 -3.78 29.23 -10.72
CA THR A 4 -2.72 28.21 -10.65
C THR A 4 -1.39 28.86 -10.27
N ALA A 5 -0.34 28.06 -10.05
CA ALA A 5 1.02 28.60 -9.86
C ALA A 5 1.54 29.40 -11.07
N ARG A 6 0.92 29.25 -12.25
CA ARG A 6 1.30 29.94 -13.49
C ARG A 6 0.51 31.23 -13.74
N GLY A 7 -0.51 31.52 -12.92
CA GLY A 7 -1.37 32.69 -13.09
C GLY A 7 -2.86 32.34 -13.07
N GLU A 8 -3.67 33.28 -13.52
CA GLU A 8 -5.13 33.21 -13.48
C GLU A 8 -5.70 33.20 -14.90
N GLU A 9 -6.47 32.18 -15.23
CA GLU A 9 -6.99 31.97 -16.60
C GLU A 9 -8.46 31.52 -16.59
N PRO A 10 -9.26 31.89 -17.61
CA PRO A 10 -10.62 31.39 -17.77
C PRO A 10 -10.63 29.99 -18.40
N TYR A 11 -11.59 29.16 -17.97
CA TYR A 11 -11.86 27.84 -18.53
C TYR A 11 -13.37 27.62 -18.58
N ASP A 12 -13.86 26.96 -19.63
CA ASP A 12 -15.29 26.63 -19.79
C ASP A 12 -15.71 25.45 -18.91
N ILE A 13 -14.79 24.49 -18.71
CA ILE A 13 -15.03 23.27 -17.93
C ILE A 13 -13.81 23.00 -17.05
N MET A 14 -14.07 22.60 -15.80
CA MET A 14 -13.07 22.12 -14.86
C MET A 14 -13.41 20.70 -14.41
N VAL A 15 -12.42 19.80 -14.41
CA VAL A 15 -12.56 18.42 -13.93
C VAL A 15 -11.69 18.21 -12.70
N GLY A 16 -12.28 17.75 -11.60
CA GLY A 16 -11.56 17.41 -10.38
C GLY A 16 -10.84 16.07 -10.50
N GLY A 17 -9.52 16.11 -10.62
CA GLY A 17 -8.64 14.94 -10.70
C GLY A 17 -7.46 15.02 -9.72
N ASP A 18 -7.62 15.78 -8.63
CA ASP A 18 -6.58 16.23 -7.71
C ASP A 18 -6.42 15.36 -6.45
N GLY A 19 -6.92 14.12 -6.49
CA GLY A 19 -6.61 13.06 -5.52
C GLY A 19 -7.35 13.16 -4.17
N HIS A 20 -6.84 12.43 -3.17
CA HIS A 20 -7.57 12.24 -1.90
C HIS A 20 -7.74 13.53 -1.09
N ALA A 21 -6.83 14.51 -1.22
CA ALA A 21 -6.90 15.83 -0.57
C ALA A 21 -7.52 16.92 -1.48
N SER A 22 -8.43 16.52 -2.38
CA SER A 22 -9.00 17.35 -3.43
C SER A 22 -9.49 18.73 -2.96
N ARG A 23 -8.95 19.77 -3.59
CA ARG A 23 -9.42 21.15 -3.52
C ARG A 23 -10.71 21.33 -4.31
N THR A 24 -10.83 20.67 -5.47
CA THR A 24 -12.07 20.69 -6.26
C THR A 24 -13.26 20.17 -5.43
N ARG A 25 -13.07 19.10 -4.65
CA ARG A 25 -14.10 18.59 -3.74
C ARG A 25 -14.49 19.61 -2.67
N GLN A 26 -13.55 20.36 -2.12
CA GLN A 26 -13.82 21.40 -1.13
C GLN A 26 -14.61 22.60 -1.70
N LEU A 27 -14.46 22.91 -2.98
CA LEU A 27 -15.26 23.94 -3.64
C LEU A 27 -16.72 23.53 -3.81
N LEU A 28 -16.96 22.23 -4.07
CA LEU A 28 -18.30 21.68 -4.28
C LEU A 28 -19.01 21.36 -2.96
N THR A 29 -18.26 20.90 -1.95
CA THR A 29 -18.79 20.54 -0.64
C THR A 29 -17.77 20.92 0.43
N PRO A 30 -17.81 22.17 0.92
CA PRO A 30 -16.91 22.65 1.96
C PRO A 30 -17.00 21.77 3.22
N GLY A 31 -15.85 21.37 3.75
CA GLY A 31 -15.75 20.53 4.95
C GLY A 31 -15.73 19.03 4.68
N LEU A 32 -15.94 18.56 3.43
CA LEU A 32 -15.89 17.14 3.11
C LEU A 32 -14.45 16.62 3.06
N THR A 33 -13.96 16.10 4.17
CA THR A 33 -12.60 15.57 4.34
C THR A 33 -12.56 14.05 4.42
N PRO A 34 -11.49 13.39 3.94
CA PRO A 34 -11.29 11.97 4.18
C PRO A 34 -11.13 11.69 5.68
N GLU A 35 -11.67 10.57 6.15
CA GLU A 35 -11.46 10.07 7.52
C GLU A 35 -10.51 8.88 7.51
N PRO A 36 -9.60 8.74 8.50
CA PRO A 36 -8.76 7.57 8.63
C PRO A 36 -9.58 6.27 8.73
N ALA A 37 -9.25 5.28 7.91
CA ALA A 37 -10.00 4.02 7.83
C ALA A 37 -9.75 3.04 9.00
N GLY A 38 -8.94 3.43 9.99
CA GLY A 38 -8.60 2.60 11.16
C GLY A 38 -7.56 1.50 10.91
N TYR A 39 -6.93 1.48 9.73
CA TYR A 39 -5.85 0.56 9.37
C TYR A 39 -4.74 1.28 8.61
N LEU A 40 -3.55 0.67 8.57
CA LEU A 40 -2.42 1.07 7.74
C LEU A 40 -2.10 -0.02 6.72
N VAL A 41 -1.27 0.34 5.73
CA VAL A 41 -0.67 -0.60 4.81
C VAL A 41 0.85 -0.42 4.78
N TRP A 42 1.57 -1.50 4.98
CA TRP A 42 3.03 -1.56 4.80
C TRP A 42 3.33 -2.23 3.47
N ARG A 43 4.07 -1.53 2.61
CA ARG A 43 4.35 -1.96 1.24
C ARG A 43 5.85 -2.06 1.02
N GLY A 44 6.25 -3.03 0.23
CA GLY A 44 7.64 -3.16 -0.19
C GLY A 44 7.78 -4.09 -1.38
N ALA A 45 9.01 -4.19 -1.87
CA ALA A 45 9.40 -5.15 -2.88
C ALA A 45 10.74 -5.76 -2.50
N ILE A 46 10.85 -7.09 -2.56
CA ILE A 46 12.07 -7.84 -2.24
C ILE A 46 12.52 -8.67 -3.45
N PRO A 47 13.84 -8.91 -3.61
CA PRO A 47 14.33 -9.77 -4.67
C PRO A 47 13.85 -11.21 -4.48
N LEU A 48 13.66 -11.94 -5.59
CA LEU A 48 13.26 -13.36 -5.53
C LEU A 48 14.26 -14.25 -4.80
N SER A 49 15.53 -13.84 -4.69
CA SER A 49 16.53 -14.55 -3.89
C SER A 49 16.14 -14.66 -2.41
N ALA A 50 15.27 -13.78 -1.89
CA ALA A 50 14.72 -13.90 -0.55
C ALA A 50 13.78 -15.11 -0.38
N LEU A 51 13.28 -15.67 -1.49
CA LEU A 51 12.45 -16.88 -1.53
C LEU A 51 13.23 -18.13 -1.96
N ALA A 52 14.56 -18.10 -1.96
CA ALA A 52 15.37 -19.21 -2.45
C ALA A 52 15.05 -20.54 -1.71
N ASP A 53 14.76 -20.46 -0.41
CA ASP A 53 14.41 -21.61 0.43
C ASP A 53 12.88 -21.93 0.42
N HIS A 54 12.10 -21.20 -0.37
CA HIS A 54 10.63 -21.28 -0.46
C HIS A 54 10.17 -21.59 -1.91
N PRO A 55 10.61 -22.71 -2.52
CA PRO A 55 10.38 -22.97 -3.94
C PRO A 55 8.90 -23.19 -4.29
N ARG A 56 8.07 -23.65 -3.33
CA ARG A 56 6.64 -23.87 -3.55
C ARG A 56 5.87 -22.55 -3.64
N GLU A 57 6.16 -21.64 -2.73
CA GLU A 57 5.57 -20.30 -2.67
C GLU A 57 6.00 -19.49 -3.89
N LEU A 58 7.26 -19.62 -4.29
CA LEU A 58 7.77 -19.00 -5.51
C LEU A 58 7.03 -19.52 -6.75
N GLU A 59 6.83 -20.83 -6.89
CA GLU A 59 6.11 -21.41 -8.02
C GLU A 59 4.65 -20.93 -8.07
N LEU A 60 3.98 -20.89 -6.91
CA LEU A 60 2.64 -20.32 -6.81
C LEU A 60 2.59 -18.87 -7.29
N LEU A 61 3.56 -18.04 -6.86
CA LEU A 61 3.66 -16.63 -7.22
C LEU A 61 3.99 -16.38 -8.70
N ARG A 62 4.53 -17.38 -9.42
CA ARG A 62 4.73 -17.27 -10.88
C ARG A 62 3.42 -17.31 -11.65
N GLY A 63 2.42 -18.00 -11.12
CA GLY A 63 1.11 -18.19 -11.77
C GLY A 63 -0.04 -17.40 -11.14
N ALA A 64 0.14 -16.83 -9.94
CA ALA A 64 -0.93 -16.17 -9.19
C ALA A 64 -0.42 -15.03 -8.31
N TRP A 65 -1.34 -14.16 -7.87
CA TRP A 65 -1.13 -13.40 -6.64
C TRP A 65 -1.70 -14.18 -5.47
N VAL A 66 -1.13 -13.97 -4.29
CA VAL A 66 -1.57 -14.62 -3.05
C VAL A 66 -2.12 -13.57 -2.10
N THR A 67 -3.25 -13.87 -1.48
CA THR A 67 -3.81 -13.08 -0.38
C THR A 67 -3.94 -13.94 0.86
N LEU A 68 -3.34 -13.51 1.95
CA LEU A 68 -3.40 -14.17 3.26
C LEU A 68 -4.22 -13.31 4.20
N GLY A 69 -5.43 -13.76 4.57
CA GLY A 69 -6.28 -13.06 5.52
C GLY A 69 -6.00 -13.46 6.97
N PHE A 70 -6.14 -12.53 7.91
CA PHE A 70 -6.06 -12.78 9.35
C PHE A 70 -6.98 -11.83 10.12
N PRO A 71 -7.30 -12.13 11.40
CA PRO A 71 -8.11 -11.22 12.21
C PRO A 71 -7.52 -9.80 12.27
N GLY A 72 -8.22 -8.83 11.67
CA GLY A 72 -7.81 -7.43 11.67
C GLY A 72 -6.89 -7.01 10.51
N GLY A 73 -6.65 -7.86 9.52
CA GLY A 73 -5.79 -7.50 8.38
C GLY A 73 -5.69 -8.55 7.27
N HIS A 74 -4.80 -8.28 6.31
CA HIS A 74 -4.44 -9.23 5.25
C HIS A 74 -3.12 -8.84 4.58
N GLY A 75 -2.38 -9.83 4.06
CA GLY A 75 -1.23 -9.63 3.18
C GLY A 75 -1.57 -9.93 1.73
N ILE A 76 -1.07 -9.12 0.80
CA ILE A 76 -1.16 -9.34 -0.66
C ILE A 76 0.26 -9.47 -1.21
N PHE A 77 0.51 -10.50 -2.02
CA PHE A 77 1.83 -10.85 -2.54
C PHE A 77 1.74 -11.16 -4.04
N TYR A 78 2.60 -10.55 -4.84
CA TYR A 78 2.61 -10.76 -6.30
C TYR A 78 3.94 -10.37 -6.92
N LEU A 79 4.24 -10.96 -8.08
CA LEU A 79 5.48 -10.63 -8.80
C LEU A 79 5.30 -9.39 -9.67
N ILE A 80 6.25 -8.47 -9.58
CA ILE A 80 6.34 -7.28 -10.44
C ILE A 80 7.63 -7.32 -11.28
N PRO A 81 7.72 -6.58 -12.39
CA PRO A 81 8.99 -6.37 -13.09
C PRO A 81 10.04 -5.73 -12.18
N GLY A 82 11.28 -6.24 -12.23
CA GLY A 82 12.46 -5.65 -11.62
C GLY A 82 13.61 -5.52 -12.62
N ALA A 83 14.74 -4.99 -12.17
CA ALA A 83 15.93 -4.88 -13.01
C ALA A 83 16.64 -6.23 -13.10
N GLY A 84 16.57 -6.88 -14.27
CA GLY A 84 17.19 -8.18 -14.53
C GLY A 84 16.32 -9.40 -14.18
N ASP A 85 15.51 -9.33 -13.13
CA ASP A 85 14.53 -10.37 -12.76
C ASP A 85 13.25 -9.74 -12.17
N ARG A 86 12.28 -10.56 -11.75
CA ARG A 86 11.08 -10.14 -11.02
C ARG A 86 11.41 -9.77 -9.57
N LEU A 87 10.52 -9.00 -8.95
CA LEU A 87 10.51 -8.74 -7.52
C LEU A 87 9.21 -9.26 -6.91
N LEU A 88 9.25 -9.75 -5.68
CA LEU A 88 8.05 -9.97 -4.88
C LEU A 88 7.60 -8.64 -4.31
N ALA A 89 6.52 -8.07 -4.83
CA ALA A 89 5.81 -6.96 -4.20
C ALA A 89 4.89 -7.50 -3.11
N TYR A 90 4.85 -6.80 -1.98
CA TYR A 90 3.91 -7.09 -0.91
C TYR A 90 3.17 -5.83 -0.44
N ALA A 91 1.97 -6.03 0.07
CA ALA A 91 1.20 -5.04 0.81
C ALA A 91 0.53 -5.75 1.99
N ILE A 92 0.88 -5.35 3.21
CA ILE A 92 0.30 -5.92 4.43
C ILE A 92 -0.58 -4.84 5.07
N TYR A 93 -1.87 -5.13 5.16
CA TYR A 93 -2.88 -4.31 5.80
C TYR A 93 -3.09 -4.80 7.23
N GLY A 94 -3.16 -3.88 8.18
CA GLY A 94 -3.40 -4.22 9.58
C GLY A 94 -3.72 -3.00 10.42
N ARG A 95 -4.12 -3.25 11.67
CA ARG A 95 -4.27 -2.18 12.66
C ARG A 95 -2.91 -1.51 12.90
N PRO A 96 -2.85 -0.18 13.04
CA PRO A 96 -1.62 0.48 13.45
C PRO A 96 -1.18 -0.01 14.84
N PRO A 97 0.14 0.02 15.14
CA PRO A 97 0.60 -0.16 16.50
C PRO A 97 -0.04 0.89 17.43
N ALA A 98 -0.23 0.56 18.70
CA ALA A 98 -0.95 1.41 19.65
C ALA A 98 -0.33 2.81 19.81
N SER A 99 0.99 2.92 19.63
CA SER A 99 1.72 4.19 19.56
C SER A 99 2.49 4.24 18.24
N PRO A 100 1.86 4.68 17.14
CA PRO A 100 2.52 4.79 15.86
C PRO A 100 3.47 5.99 15.90
N ASP A 101 4.77 5.71 15.96
CA ASP A 101 5.78 6.70 15.61
C ASP A 101 5.89 6.73 14.08
N ALA A 102 5.63 7.89 13.48
CA ALA A 102 5.63 8.06 12.03
C ALA A 102 7.03 7.88 11.42
N ASP A 103 8.09 8.09 12.22
CA ASP A 103 9.47 8.00 11.78
C ASP A 103 10.13 6.65 12.12
N ALA A 104 9.44 5.78 12.87
CA ALA A 104 9.98 4.46 13.22
C ALA A 104 9.99 3.52 12.01
N ASP A 105 11.04 2.69 11.92
CA ASP A 105 11.09 1.60 10.94
C ASP A 105 9.93 0.62 11.19
N PRO A 106 9.00 0.45 10.23
CA PRO A 106 7.90 -0.49 10.39
C PRO A 106 8.34 -1.96 10.28
N GLY A 107 9.55 -2.24 9.80
CA GLY A 107 10.06 -3.59 9.50
C GLY A 107 9.95 -4.60 10.66
N PRO A 108 10.29 -4.26 11.91
CA PRO A 108 10.08 -5.14 13.06
C PRO A 108 8.60 -5.49 13.28
N TYR A 109 7.71 -4.50 13.21
CA TYR A 109 6.28 -4.69 13.42
C TYR A 109 5.64 -5.54 12.32
N VAL A 110 6.00 -5.28 11.06
CA VAL A 110 5.52 -6.08 9.92
C VAL A 110 5.97 -7.53 10.02
N ARG A 111 7.21 -7.79 10.48
CA ARG A 111 7.71 -9.15 10.73
C ARG A 111 6.99 -9.84 11.87
N GLU A 112 6.63 -9.11 12.93
CA GLU A 112 5.84 -9.66 14.03
C GLU A 112 4.45 -10.08 13.57
N LEU A 113 3.74 -9.22 12.82
CA LEU A 113 2.45 -9.55 12.22
C LEU A 113 2.53 -10.80 11.34
N ALA A 114 3.57 -10.89 10.50
CA ALA A 114 3.77 -12.05 9.64
C ALA A 114 4.00 -13.33 10.46
N ARG A 115 4.87 -13.30 11.48
CA ARG A 115 5.11 -14.46 12.37
C ARG A 115 3.88 -14.89 13.15
N GLU A 116 3.06 -13.95 13.60
CA GLU A 116 1.87 -14.24 14.40
C GLU A 116 0.75 -14.85 13.55
N HIS A 117 0.57 -14.34 12.32
CA HIS A 117 -0.65 -14.60 11.55
C HIS A 117 -0.45 -15.38 10.25
N PHE A 118 0.74 -15.37 9.66
CA PHE A 118 0.96 -16.05 8.39
C PHE A 118 1.39 -17.51 8.61
N PRO A 119 1.11 -18.40 7.64
CA PRO A 119 1.75 -19.71 7.63
C PRO A 119 3.27 -19.54 7.67
N ALA A 120 3.97 -20.44 8.38
CA ALA A 120 5.42 -20.35 8.56
C ALA A 120 6.22 -20.23 7.25
N ALA A 121 5.70 -20.74 6.14
CA ALA A 121 6.34 -20.62 4.83
C ALA A 121 6.25 -19.21 4.21
N TRP A 122 5.45 -18.31 4.80
CA TRP A 122 5.21 -16.92 4.37
C TRP A 122 5.63 -15.88 5.42
N ALA A 123 6.19 -16.31 6.56
CA ALA A 123 6.49 -15.48 7.72
C ALA A 123 7.97 -15.09 7.85
#